data_AF-A0A4Y2W228-F1
#
_entry.id   AF-A0A4Y2W228-F1
#
_cell.length_a   1.000
_cell.length_b   1.000
_cell.length_c   1.000
_cell.angle_alpha   90.00
_cell.angle_beta   90.00
_cell.angle_gamma   90.00
#
_symmetry.space_group_name_H-M   'P 1'
#
loop_
_entity.id
_entity.type
_entity.pdbx_description
1 polymer ?
#
loop_
_entity_poly.entity_id
_entity_poly.type
_entity_poly.pdbx_seq_one_letter_code
_entity_poly.pdbx_strand_id
1 'polypeptide(L)'
;MFPPNLPHATLAIIGFFLSYEPGFPAGELQARWVTQILAGKCKLPSKKLMFKDIKKRHKYNVSRYGPIDKTTIRVDGIQYCDELASQFGAKPNLFKMLFTDPKLLLKILFEPSVSYQYRLQGPHSWEGARDAIVSTMDRVIWPMTKKKPEEVHDNFFKRILQAILLLFLP
;
A
#
# COMPACT_ATOMS: atom_id res chain seq x y z
N MET A 1 10.46 -1.69 -13.11
CA MET A 1 11.52 -1.16 -12.22
C MET A 1 12.90 -1.66 -12.63
N PHE A 2 13.19 -2.95 -12.52
CA PHE A 2 14.50 -3.53 -12.87
C PHE A 2 14.51 -4.07 -14.30
N PRO A 3 15.51 -3.70 -15.13
CA PRO A 3 15.68 -4.30 -16.46
C PRO A 3 16.13 -5.78 -16.34
N PRO A 4 15.35 -6.77 -16.80
CA PRO A 4 15.67 -8.20 -16.61
C PRO A 4 16.90 -8.71 -17.36
N ASN A 5 17.41 -7.93 -18.31
CA ASN A 5 18.57 -8.31 -19.13
C ASN A 5 19.91 -7.99 -18.48
N LEU A 6 19.93 -7.20 -17.40
CA LEU A 6 21.16 -6.90 -16.70
C LEU A 6 21.65 -8.13 -15.93
N PRO A 7 22.96 -8.42 -15.94
CA PRO A 7 23.53 -9.54 -15.19
C PRO A 7 23.44 -9.31 -13.67
N HIS A 8 23.47 -8.05 -13.24
CA HIS A 8 23.39 -7.65 -11.85
C HIS A 8 22.25 -6.66 -11.63
N ALA A 9 21.58 -6.76 -10.48
CA ALA A 9 20.45 -5.92 -10.09
C ALA A 9 20.90 -4.55 -9.53
N THR A 10 21.80 -3.86 -10.23
CA THR A 10 22.44 -2.62 -9.77
C THR A 10 21.78 -1.34 -10.29
N LEU A 11 20.82 -1.46 -11.21
CA LEU A 11 20.06 -0.34 -11.78
C LEU A 11 18.56 -0.57 -11.63
N ALA A 12 17.86 0.44 -11.11
CA ALA A 12 16.42 0.47 -11.01
C ALA A 12 15.85 1.81 -11.48
N ILE A 13 14.66 1.76 -12.09
CA ILE A 13 13.90 2.95 -12.48
C ILE A 13 12.75 3.12 -11.49
N ILE A 14 12.71 4.27 -10.81
CA ILE A 14 11.72 4.67 -9.81
C ILE A 14 10.86 5.80 -10.39
N GLY A 15 9.56 5.81 -10.07
CA GLY A 15 8.59 6.82 -10.52
C GLY A 15 8.05 6.60 -11.93
N PHE A 16 8.52 5.58 -12.66
CA PHE A 16 8.06 5.28 -14.02
C PHE A 16 6.81 4.36 -14.02
N PHE A 17 5.70 4.92 -13.55
CA PHE A 17 4.37 4.29 -13.56
C PHE A 17 3.28 5.37 -13.62
N LEU A 18 2.05 4.98 -13.94
CA LEU A 18 0.87 5.85 -13.95
C LEU A 18 -0.23 5.25 -13.08
N SER A 19 -0.56 5.93 -11.99
CA SER A 19 -1.71 5.61 -11.13
C SER A 19 -2.78 6.69 -11.22
N TYR A 20 -4.03 6.33 -10.93
CA TYR A 20 -5.10 7.32 -10.67
C TYR A 20 -4.99 7.93 -9.26
N GLU A 21 -4.39 7.17 -8.34
CA GLU A 21 -4.09 7.58 -6.97
C GLU A 21 -2.77 8.37 -6.90
N PRO A 22 -2.51 9.10 -5.80
CA PRO A 22 -1.23 9.79 -5.60
C PRO A 22 -0.03 8.84 -5.74
N GLY A 23 0.93 9.19 -6.61
CA GLY A 23 2.11 8.36 -6.88
C GLY A 23 3.19 8.38 -5.78
N PHE A 24 3.14 9.33 -4.84
CA PHE A 24 4.20 9.50 -3.84
C PHE A 24 4.42 8.26 -2.96
N PRO A 25 3.38 7.61 -2.39
CA PRO A 25 3.56 6.39 -1.59
C PRO A 25 4.17 5.24 -2.40
N ALA A 26 3.72 5.05 -3.64
CA ALA A 26 4.27 4.02 -4.51
C ALA A 26 5.73 4.30 -4.87
N GLY A 27 6.11 5.54 -5.18
CA GLY A 27 7.49 5.94 -5.43
C GLY A 27 8.41 5.73 -4.22
N GLU A 28 7.92 6.02 -3.01
CA GLU A 28 8.64 5.75 -1.76
C GLU A 28 8.84 4.25 -1.52
N LEU A 29 7.80 3.43 -1.73
CA LEU A 29 7.89 1.97 -1.62
C LEU A 29 8.82 1.36 -2.67
N GLN A 30 8.82 1.91 -3.89
CA GLN A 30 9.79 1.56 -4.91
C GLN A 30 11.22 1.79 -4.42
N ALA A 31 11.50 2.95 -3.82
CA ALA A 31 12.81 3.26 -3.28
C ALA A 31 13.20 2.33 -2.12
N ARG A 32 12.27 2.04 -1.20
CA ARG A 32 12.48 1.09 -0.11
C ARG A 32 12.81 -0.31 -0.63
N TRP A 33 12.07 -0.83 -1.59
CA TRP A 33 12.34 -2.15 -2.12
C TRP A 33 13.69 -2.20 -2.88
N VAL A 34 13.98 -1.19 -3.71
CA VAL A 34 15.23 -1.09 -4.47
C VAL A 34 16.44 -1.08 -3.54
N THR A 35 16.41 -0.25 -2.50
CA THR A 35 17.53 -0.16 -1.55
C THR A 35 17.77 -1.48 -0.82
N GLN A 36 16.73 -2.26 -0.51
CA GLN A 36 16.89 -3.60 0.06
C GLN A 36 17.55 -4.58 -0.91
N ILE A 37 17.25 -4.49 -2.21
CA ILE A 37 17.91 -5.30 -3.25
C ILE A 37 19.38 -4.91 -3.38
N LEU A 38 19.68 -3.61 -3.47
CA LEU A 38 21.04 -3.11 -3.58
C LEU A 38 21.89 -3.47 -2.35
N ALA A 39 21.28 -3.49 -1.16
CA ALA A 39 21.92 -3.94 0.08
C ALA A 39 22.02 -5.48 0.21
N GLY A 40 21.57 -6.25 -0.78
CA GLY A 40 21.60 -7.72 -0.76
C GLY A 40 20.60 -8.38 0.20
N LYS A 41 19.70 -7.60 0.82
CA LYS A 41 18.67 -8.07 1.77
C LYS A 41 17.45 -8.66 1.07
N CYS A 42 17.17 -8.24 -0.15
CA CYS A 42 16.16 -8.82 -1.04
C CYS A 42 16.80 -9.31 -2.33
N LYS A 43 16.19 -10.31 -2.98
CA LYS A 43 16.66 -10.84 -4.27
C LYS A 43 15.57 -10.74 -5.32
N LEU A 44 15.96 -10.38 -6.54
CA LEU A 44 15.06 -10.48 -7.68
C LEU A 44 14.83 -11.94 -8.05
N PRO A 45 13.65 -12.28 -8.61
CA PRO A 45 13.41 -13.60 -9.17
C PRO A 45 14.27 -13.81 -10.43
N SER A 46 14.28 -15.04 -10.95
CA SER A 46 15.03 -15.36 -12.17
C SER A 46 14.55 -14.54 -13.38
N LYS A 47 15.45 -14.28 -14.34
CA LYS A 47 15.15 -13.59 -15.60
C LYS A 47 13.90 -14.15 -16.30
N LYS A 48 13.76 -15.48 -16.35
CA LYS A 48 12.59 -16.18 -16.93
C LYS A 48 11.29 -15.79 -16.22
N LEU A 49 11.30 -15.73 -14.88
CA LEU A 49 10.14 -15.33 -14.08
C LEU A 49 9.82 -13.85 -14.25
N MET A 50 10.83 -12.98 -14.30
CA MET A 50 10.61 -11.55 -14.56
C MET A 50 9.92 -11.31 -15.92
N PHE A 51 10.38 -11.97 -16.99
CA PHE A 51 9.70 -11.85 -18.29
C PHE A 51 8.30 -12.44 -18.30
N LYS A 52 8.06 -13.54 -17.57
CA LYS A 52 6.72 -14.09 -17.41
C LYS A 52 5.80 -13.09 -16.70
N ASP A 53 6.27 -12.44 -15.65
CA ASP A 53 5.53 -11.41 -14.93
C ASP A 53 5.23 -10.19 -15.80
N ILE A 54 6.23 -9.67 -16.52
CA ILE A 54 6.05 -8.53 -17.46
C ILE A 54 4.96 -8.83 -18.48
N LYS A 55 4.99 -10.03 -19.11
CA LYS A 55 3.95 -10.45 -20.07
C LYS A 55 2.58 -10.58 -19.42
N LYS A 56 2.51 -11.14 -18.21
CA LYS A 56 1.26 -11.28 -17.45
C LYS A 56 0.67 -9.90 -17.09
N ARG A 57 1.50 -9.00 -16.56
CA ARG A 57 1.16 -7.61 -16.21
C ARG A 57 0.61 -6.87 -17.43
N HIS A 58 1.30 -6.95 -18.56
CA HIS A 58 0.86 -6.27 -19.78
C HIS A 58 -0.53 -6.77 -20.24
N LYS A 59 -0.76 -8.09 -20.26
CA LYS A 59 -2.07 -8.67 -20.58
C LYS A 59 -3.17 -8.20 -19.62
N TYR A 60 -2.89 -8.21 -18.31
CA TYR A 60 -3.81 -7.71 -17.29
C TYR A 60 -4.15 -6.23 -17.52
N ASN A 61 -3.13 -5.40 -17.74
CA ASN A 61 -3.32 -3.97 -17.97
C ASN A 61 -4.14 -3.69 -19.22
N VAL A 62 -3.91 -4.41 -20.33
CA VAL A 62 -4.72 -4.29 -21.56
C VAL A 62 -6.18 -4.64 -21.29
N SER A 63 -6.43 -5.71 -20.53
CA SER A 63 -7.80 -6.07 -20.13
C SER A 63 -8.45 -5.04 -19.20
N ARG A 64 -7.67 -4.40 -18.31
CA ARG A 64 -8.18 -3.51 -17.26
C ARG A 64 -8.35 -2.06 -17.70
N TYR A 65 -7.46 -1.56 -18.57
CA TYR A 65 -7.36 -0.16 -18.98
C TYR A 65 -7.51 0.06 -20.50
N GLY A 66 -7.65 -1.01 -21.29
CA GLY A 66 -7.73 -0.95 -22.75
C GLY A 66 -6.36 -0.90 -23.44
N PRO A 67 -6.32 -1.08 -24.78
CA PRO A 67 -5.08 -1.11 -25.56
C PRO A 67 -4.63 0.32 -25.96
N ILE A 68 -4.11 1.10 -25.02
CA ILE A 68 -3.50 2.41 -25.28
C ILE A 68 -2.01 2.39 -24.97
N ASP A 69 -1.21 3.29 -25.56
CA ASP A 69 0.26 3.32 -25.38
C ASP A 69 0.70 3.33 -23.91
N LYS A 70 -0.06 4.03 -23.06
CA LYS A 70 0.23 4.20 -21.64
C LYS A 70 -0.17 3.00 -20.78
N THR A 71 -0.87 2.01 -21.33
CA THR A 71 -1.41 0.87 -20.57
C THR A 71 -0.33 0.06 -19.87
N THR A 72 0.85 -0.10 -20.49
CA THR A 72 1.95 -0.90 -19.92
C THR A 72 2.45 -0.35 -18.58
N ILE A 73 2.38 0.97 -18.37
CA ILE A 73 2.86 1.60 -17.14
C ILE A 73 1.74 1.90 -16.13
N ARG A 74 0.48 1.59 -16.48
CA ARG A 74 -0.65 1.80 -15.57
C ARG A 74 -0.68 0.79 -14.43
N VAL A 75 -1.05 1.26 -13.25
CA VAL A 75 -1.17 0.45 -12.03
C VAL A 75 -2.35 0.90 -11.18
N ASP A 76 -3.00 -0.05 -10.50
CA ASP A 76 -3.95 0.23 -9.42
C ASP A 76 -3.13 0.49 -8.15
N GLY A 77 -3.28 1.66 -7.53
CA GLY A 77 -2.27 2.18 -6.60
C GLY A 77 -2.16 1.37 -5.31
N ILE A 78 -3.29 1.02 -4.68
CA ILE A 78 -3.32 0.15 -3.49
C ILE A 78 -2.70 -1.21 -3.80
N GLN A 79 -3.12 -1.86 -4.89
CA GLN A 79 -2.62 -3.19 -5.28
C GLN A 79 -1.11 -3.15 -5.54
N TYR A 80 -0.64 -2.11 -6.23
CA TYR A 80 0.77 -1.95 -6.54
C TYR A 80 1.62 -1.69 -5.30
N CYS A 81 1.13 -0.86 -4.38
CA CYS A 81 1.80 -0.63 -3.09
C CYS A 81 1.87 -1.92 -2.25
N ASP A 82 0.78 -2.69 -2.21
CA ASP A 82 0.73 -3.99 -1.54
C ASP A 82 1.71 -4.99 -2.16
N GLU A 83 1.78 -5.07 -3.49
CA GLU A 83 2.73 -5.91 -4.22
C GLU A 83 4.18 -5.57 -3.85
N LEU A 84 4.52 -4.28 -3.85
CA LEU A 84 5.85 -3.78 -3.50
C LEU A 84 6.18 -4.05 -2.03
N ALA A 85 5.28 -3.68 -1.12
CA ALA A 85 5.47 -3.85 0.32
C ALA A 85 5.62 -5.33 0.71
N SER A 86 4.95 -6.23 -0.01
CA SER A 86 5.09 -7.68 0.18
C SER A 86 6.50 -8.18 -0.13
N GLN A 87 7.22 -7.56 -1.07
CA GLN A 87 8.57 -8.02 -1.46
C GLN A 87 9.60 -7.93 -0.35
N PHE A 88 9.35 -7.08 0.65
CA PHE A 88 10.29 -6.84 1.76
C PHE A 88 9.60 -6.86 3.13
N GLY A 89 8.40 -7.45 3.22
CA GLY A 89 7.70 -7.72 4.48
C GLY A 89 7.04 -6.50 5.15
N ALA A 90 6.88 -5.39 4.43
CA ALA A 90 6.23 -4.18 4.95
C ALA A 90 4.71 -4.15 4.73
N LYS A 91 4.14 -5.10 3.99
CA LYS A 91 2.68 -5.21 3.85
C LYS A 91 2.06 -5.64 5.19
N PRO A 92 1.09 -4.90 5.75
CA PRO A 92 0.40 -5.29 6.97
C PRO A 92 -0.24 -6.68 6.88
N ASN A 93 -0.01 -7.52 7.88
CA ASN A 93 -0.69 -8.80 7.98
C ASN A 93 -2.06 -8.64 8.64
N LEU A 94 -3.10 -8.49 7.83
CA LEU A 94 -4.47 -8.27 8.29
C LEU A 94 -4.99 -9.41 9.19
N PHE A 95 -4.60 -10.66 8.92
CA PHE A 95 -4.99 -11.81 9.75
C PHE A 95 -4.32 -11.77 11.12
N LYS A 96 -3.04 -11.36 11.21
CA LYS A 96 -2.38 -11.15 12.50
C LYS A 96 -3.07 -10.01 13.26
N MET A 97 -3.39 -8.92 12.57
CA MET A 97 -4.04 -7.75 13.15
C MET A 97 -5.42 -8.05 13.71
N LEU A 98 -6.12 -9.04 13.15
CA LEU A 98 -7.40 -9.54 13.66
C LEU A 98 -7.32 -9.92 15.14
N PHE A 99 -6.19 -10.46 15.59
CA PHE A 99 -6.00 -10.92 16.98
C PHE A 99 -5.17 -9.95 17.83
N THR A 100 -4.32 -9.11 17.21
CA THR A 100 -3.43 -8.22 17.97
C THR A 100 -3.97 -6.79 18.10
N ASP A 101 -4.66 -6.29 17.08
CA ASP A 101 -5.23 -4.93 17.09
C ASP A 101 -6.47 -4.84 16.17
N PRO A 102 -7.61 -5.38 16.61
CA PRO A 102 -8.85 -5.38 15.82
C PRO A 102 -9.32 -3.95 15.46
N LYS A 103 -9.04 -2.97 16.33
CA LYS A 103 -9.38 -1.56 16.08
C LYS A 103 -8.61 -1.01 14.89
N LEU A 104 -7.30 -1.25 14.83
CA LEU A 104 -6.48 -0.84 13.69
C LEU A 104 -6.86 -1.60 12.41
N LEU A 105 -7.24 -2.88 12.52
CA LEU A 105 -7.75 -3.66 11.38
C LEU A 105 -8.99 -2.99 10.76
N LEU A 106 -9.99 -2.63 11.57
CA LEU A 106 -11.19 -1.96 11.06
C LEU A 106 -10.89 -0.61 10.41
N LYS A 107 -9.90 0.13 10.94
CA LYS A 107 -9.42 1.37 10.33
C LYS A 107 -8.84 1.10 8.93
N ILE A 108 -7.98 0.11 8.78
CA ILE A 108 -7.38 -0.23 7.47
C ILE A 108 -8.43 -0.74 6.47
N LEU A 109 -9.44 -1.49 6.93
CA LEU A 109 -10.46 -2.06 6.04
C LEU A 109 -11.52 -1.06 5.60
N PHE A 110 -11.93 -0.13 6.46
CA PHE A 110 -13.11 0.72 6.24
C PHE A 110 -12.82 2.23 6.18
N GLU A 111 -11.60 2.66 6.46
CA GLU A 111 -11.18 4.07 6.34
C GLU A 111 -10.22 4.26 5.16
N PRO A 112 -9.88 5.51 4.79
CA PRO A 112 -9.00 5.78 3.66
C PRO A 112 -7.66 5.05 3.81
N SER A 113 -7.22 4.43 2.72
CA SER A 113 -5.89 3.81 2.62
C SER A 113 -4.83 4.90 2.68
N VAL A 114 -4.05 4.91 3.77
CA VAL A 114 -2.99 5.90 4.02
C VAL A 114 -1.62 5.25 4.02
N SER A 115 -0.61 5.97 3.52
CA SER A 115 0.76 5.44 3.35
C SER A 115 1.42 4.96 4.64
N TYR A 116 0.98 5.47 5.79
CA TYR A 116 1.44 5.04 7.12
C TYR A 116 1.29 3.53 7.34
N GLN A 117 0.32 2.87 6.69
CA GLN A 117 0.11 1.43 6.84
C GLN A 117 1.35 0.61 6.46
N TYR A 118 2.13 1.04 5.47
CA TYR A 118 3.36 0.35 5.05
C TYR A 118 4.57 0.63 5.96
N ARG A 119 4.34 1.31 7.09
CA ARG A 119 5.33 1.54 8.15
C ARG A 119 4.94 0.85 9.48
N LEU A 120 3.85 0.09 9.50
CA LEU A 120 3.42 -0.69 10.67
C LEU A 120 4.33 -1.88 10.97
N GLN A 121 4.94 -2.47 9.94
CA GLN A 121 5.81 -3.63 10.08
C GLN A 121 6.88 -3.65 8.99
N GLY A 122 7.79 -4.63 9.09
CA GLY A 122 8.91 -4.80 8.18
C GLY A 122 10.05 -3.82 8.46
N PRO A 123 11.05 -3.76 7.56
CA PRO A 123 12.20 -2.91 7.73
C PRO A 123 11.82 -1.42 7.80
N HIS A 124 12.43 -0.71 8.76
CA HIS A 124 12.25 0.73 8.98
C HIS A 124 10.78 1.07 9.30
N SER A 125 10.14 0.26 10.14
CA SER A 125 8.85 0.58 10.74
C SER A 125 8.92 1.89 11.51
N TRP A 126 7.80 2.59 11.62
CA TRP A 126 7.69 3.84 12.36
C TRP A 126 6.73 3.66 13.53
N GLU A 127 7.21 3.95 14.74
CA GLU A 127 6.44 3.79 15.98
C GLU A 127 5.12 4.60 15.95
N GLY A 128 5.15 5.81 15.38
CA GLY A 128 3.97 6.66 15.23
C GLY A 128 3.00 6.25 14.11
N ALA A 129 3.30 5.19 13.33
CA ALA A 129 2.47 4.80 12.19
C ALA A 129 1.03 4.44 12.60
N ARG A 130 0.88 3.72 13.71
CA ARG A 130 -0.43 3.34 14.25
C ARG A 130 -1.27 4.57 14.60
N ASP A 131 -0.70 5.47 15.40
CA ASP A 131 -1.43 6.64 15.87
C ASP A 131 -1.73 7.60 14.73
N ALA A 132 -0.83 7.72 13.75
CA ALA A 132 -1.06 8.47 12.52
C ALA A 132 -2.26 7.92 11.73
N ILE A 133 -2.42 6.60 11.62
CA ILE A 133 -3.59 5.98 10.96
C ILE A 133 -4.85 6.29 11.73
N VAL A 134 -4.87 6.02 13.04
CA VAL A 134 -6.06 6.18 13.88
C VAL A 134 -6.57 7.63 13.90
N SER A 135 -5.66 8.61 13.94
CA SER A 135 -5.96 10.05 13.97
C SER A 135 -6.07 10.70 12.58
N THR A 136 -6.14 9.91 11.50
CA THR A 136 -6.21 10.44 10.13
C THR A 136 -7.38 11.40 9.95
N MET A 137 -8.57 11.01 10.40
CA MET A 137 -9.78 11.82 10.21
C MET A 137 -9.74 13.12 11.04
N ASP A 138 -9.08 13.13 12.19
CA ASP A 138 -8.88 14.34 13.00
C ASP A 138 -8.18 15.41 12.17
N ARG A 139 -7.08 15.04 11.49
CA ARG A 139 -6.29 15.96 10.66
C ARG A 139 -7.02 16.41 9.39
N VAL A 140 -7.92 15.58 8.86
CA VAL A 140 -8.72 15.91 7.67
C VAL A 140 -9.86 16.87 8.03
N ILE A 141 -10.53 16.65 9.15
CA ILE A 141 -11.74 17.39 9.55
C ILE A 141 -11.42 18.71 10.24
N TRP A 142 -10.34 18.75 11.04
CA TRP A 142 -9.93 19.93 11.77
C TRP A 142 -9.81 21.20 10.91
N PRO A 143 -9.06 21.22 9.78
CA PRO A 143 -8.93 22.44 8.97
C PRO A 143 -10.26 22.88 8.34
N MET A 144 -11.23 21.97 8.19
CA MET A 144 -12.52 22.25 7.56
C MET A 144 -13.56 22.80 8.54
N THR A 145 -13.50 22.38 9.81
CA THR A 145 -14.58 22.63 10.78
C THR A 145 -14.14 23.22 12.11
N LYS A 146 -12.84 23.14 12.43
CA LYS A 146 -12.27 23.44 13.77
C LYS A 146 -12.92 22.62 14.90
N LYS A 147 -13.47 21.44 14.57
CA LYS A 147 -14.11 20.50 15.49
C LYS A 147 -13.48 19.12 15.35
N LYS A 148 -13.70 18.25 16.35
CA LYS A 148 -13.28 16.84 16.25
C LYS A 148 -14.22 16.05 15.32
N PRO A 149 -13.76 14.94 14.72
CA PRO A 149 -14.61 14.12 13.84
C PRO A 149 -15.91 13.67 14.49
N GLU A 150 -15.92 13.38 15.79
CA GLU A 150 -17.12 12.94 16.49
C GLU A 150 -18.23 14.00 16.52
N GLU A 151 -17.89 15.28 16.34
CA GLU A 151 -18.79 16.43 16.41
C GLU A 151 -19.38 16.86 15.06
N VAL A 152 -18.85 16.33 13.94
CA VAL A 152 -19.08 16.86 12.58
C VAL A 152 -20.10 16.04 11.77
N HIS A 153 -20.74 15.05 12.40
CA HIS A 153 -21.69 14.08 11.84
C HIS A 153 -20.99 12.76 11.45
N ASP A 154 -21.29 11.71 12.22
CA ASP A 154 -20.81 10.35 11.97
C ASP A 154 -21.98 9.51 11.43
N ASN A 155 -21.75 8.71 10.39
CA ASN A 155 -22.80 7.88 9.81
C ASN A 155 -23.24 6.86 10.86
N PHE A 156 -24.45 7.02 11.42
CA PHE A 156 -24.99 6.16 12.48
C PHE A 156 -24.87 4.66 12.15
N PHE A 157 -25.16 4.28 10.90
CA PHE A 157 -24.98 2.91 10.41
C PHE A 157 -23.52 2.43 10.43
N LYS A 158 -22.57 3.29 10.07
CA LYS A 158 -21.14 2.98 10.12
C LYS A 158 -20.70 2.71 11.57
N ARG A 159 -21.16 3.53 12.52
CA ARG A 159 -20.88 3.33 13.96
C ARG A 159 -21.47 2.03 14.49
N ILE A 160 -22.73 1.74 14.16
CA ILE A 160 -23.36 0.47 14.55
C ILE A 160 -22.61 -0.71 13.96
N LEU A 161 -22.30 -0.66 12.66
CA LEU A 161 -21.57 -1.74 12.00
C LEU A 161 -20.19 -1.95 12.64
N GLN A 162 -19.43 -0.88 12.88
CA GLN A 162 -18.12 -0.98 13.55
C GLN A 162 -18.24 -1.48 14.99
N ALA A 163 -19.24 -1.05 15.74
CA ALA A 163 -19.48 -1.53 17.11
C ALA A 163 -19.85 -3.01 17.12
N ILE A 164 -20.74 -3.45 16.22
CA ILE A 164 -21.09 -4.86 16.03
C ILE A 164 -19.84 -5.66 15.67
N LEU A 165 -19.05 -5.21 14.70
CA LEU A 165 -17.82 -5.88 14.31
C LEU A 165 -16.87 -5.99 15.50
N LEU A 166 -16.64 -4.92 16.26
CA LEU A 166 -15.80 -4.95 17.47
C LEU A 166 -16.29 -5.91 18.56
N LEU A 167 -17.59 -6.19 18.65
CA LEU A 167 -18.14 -7.16 19.60
C LEU A 167 -17.89 -8.63 19.19
N PHE A 168 -17.75 -8.88 17.87
CA PHE A 168 -17.55 -10.22 17.32
C PHE A 168 -16.11 -10.51 16.89
N LEU A 169 -15.24 -9.50 16.88
CA LEU A 169 -13.81 -9.68 16.67
C LEU A 169 -13.19 -10.31 17.94
N PRO A 170 -12.26 -11.27 17.78
CA PRO A 170 -11.69 -12.05 18.88
C PRO A 170 -10.85 -11.25 19.86
#